data_AF-A0A937SWX9-F1
#
_entry.id   AF-A0A937SWX9-F1
#
_cell.length_a   1.000
_cell.length_b   1.000
_cell.length_c   1.000
_cell.angle_alpha   90.00
_cell.angle_beta   90.00
_cell.angle_gamma   90.00
#
_symmetry.space_group_name_H-M   'P 1'
#
loop_
_entity.id
_entity.type
_entity.pdbx_description
1 polymer ?
#
loop_
_entity_poly.entity_id
_entity_poly.type
_entity_poly.pdbx_seq_one_letter_code
_entity_poly.pdbx_strand_id
1 'polypeptide(L)'
;MNLIDFTYWLINGRMRTPAERYLRAAERGNAKAQLKLGLCYYNGQGVEPNPAEAVRWFRLAAKQKNAEAEFYMGRAYNTGEGVKKDDEVAYAWFERAAQKGHRQAAEWRSILAQEMTPEQISEGLALSTEIA
;
A
#
# COMPACT_ATOMS: atom_id res chain seq x y z
N MET A 1 11.65 7.04 -43.72
CA MET A 1 11.14 7.85 -42.60
C MET A 1 10.12 7.00 -41.86
N ASN A 2 10.50 6.44 -40.71
CA ASN A 2 9.66 5.47 -39.99
C ASN A 2 8.61 6.23 -39.17
N LEU A 3 7.35 5.76 -39.17
CA LEU A 3 6.20 6.38 -38.49
C LEU A 3 6.38 6.59 -36.96
N ILE A 4 7.46 6.02 -36.40
CA ILE A 4 7.85 6.13 -35.00
C ILE A 4 8.62 7.43 -34.69
N ASP A 5 9.23 8.09 -35.68
CA ASP A 5 10.14 9.23 -35.43
C ASP A 5 9.47 10.62 -35.43
N PHE A 6 8.25 10.76 -35.97
CA PHE A 6 7.52 12.04 -35.95
C PHE A 6 6.69 12.22 -34.65
N THR A 7 6.29 11.14 -33.97
CA THR A 7 5.59 11.20 -32.67
C THR A 7 6.53 11.52 -31.49
N TYR A 8 7.84 11.37 -31.69
CA TYR A 8 8.90 11.82 -30.77
C TYR A 8 8.90 13.36 -30.59
N TRP A 9 8.29 14.17 -31.47
CA TRP A 9 8.23 15.63 -31.30
C TRP A 9 7.40 16.13 -30.09
N LEU A 10 6.57 15.27 -29.47
CA LEU A 10 5.81 15.57 -28.23
C LEU A 10 6.56 15.19 -26.93
N ILE A 11 7.86 14.95 -26.99
CA ILE A 11 8.67 14.44 -25.87
C ILE A 11 8.81 15.38 -24.65
N ASN A 12 8.36 16.65 -24.72
CA ASN A 12 8.50 17.63 -23.62
C ASN A 12 7.20 18.30 -23.13
N GLY A 13 6.01 17.82 -23.53
CA GLY A 13 4.72 18.41 -23.13
C GLY A 13 3.64 17.41 -22.71
N ARG A 14 3.98 16.12 -22.58
CA ARG A 14 3.05 15.07 -22.15
C ARG A 14 2.77 15.25 -20.65
N MET A 15 1.52 15.50 -20.25
CA MET A 15 1.14 15.42 -18.83
C MET A 15 1.48 14.02 -18.35
N ARG A 16 2.52 13.88 -17.51
CA ARG A 16 2.88 12.60 -16.91
C ARG A 16 1.73 12.15 -16.02
N THR A 17 1.31 10.89 -16.15
CA THR A 17 0.26 10.37 -15.28
C THR A 17 0.75 10.38 -13.81
N PRO A 18 -0.15 10.45 -12.82
CA PRO A 18 0.27 10.39 -11.41
C PRO A 18 1.19 9.20 -11.12
N ALA A 19 0.88 8.02 -11.64
CA ALA A 19 1.70 6.82 -11.50
C ALA A 19 3.11 6.98 -12.12
N GLU A 20 3.20 7.48 -13.36
CA GLU A 20 4.47 7.69 -14.05
C GLU A 20 5.41 8.65 -13.30
N ARG A 21 4.84 9.63 -12.58
CA ARG A 21 5.63 10.57 -11.77
C ARG A 21 6.32 9.89 -10.59
N TYR A 22 5.69 8.88 -10.00
CA TYR A 22 6.24 8.18 -8.83
C TYR A 22 7.11 6.99 -9.20
N LEU A 23 6.90 6.36 -10.36
CA LEU A 23 7.56 5.11 -10.77
C LEU A 23 9.08 5.14 -10.57
N ARG A 24 9.79 6.09 -11.19
CA ARG A 24 11.26 6.15 -11.11
C ARG A 24 11.78 6.30 -9.68
N ALA A 25 11.07 7.04 -8.83
CA ALA A 25 11.47 7.21 -7.43
C ALA A 25 11.12 5.98 -6.59
N ALA A 26 9.99 5.34 -6.87
CA ALA A 26 9.56 4.10 -6.22
C ALA A 26 10.51 2.94 -6.51
N GLU A 27 10.96 2.80 -7.77
CA GLU A 27 11.97 1.83 -8.21
C GLU A 27 13.33 2.04 -7.55
N ARG A 28 13.67 3.30 -7.24
CA ARG A 28 14.89 3.65 -6.48
C ARG A 28 14.74 3.45 -4.97
N GLY A 29 13.63 2.87 -4.51
CA GLY A 29 13.43 2.56 -3.11
C GLY A 29 12.81 3.69 -2.28
N ASN A 30 12.39 4.81 -2.86
CA ASN A 30 11.80 5.88 -2.04
C ASN A 30 10.43 5.46 -1.47
N ALA A 31 10.34 5.23 -0.16
CA ALA A 31 9.13 4.74 0.51
C ALA A 31 7.88 5.60 0.24
N LYS A 32 8.02 6.93 0.20
CA LYS A 32 6.90 7.84 -0.09
C LYS A 32 6.42 7.69 -1.53
N ALA A 33 7.33 7.55 -2.48
CA ALA A 33 6.98 7.30 -3.88
C ALA A 33 6.36 5.92 -4.07
N GLN A 34 6.86 4.89 -3.39
CA GLN A 34 6.26 3.54 -3.40
C GLN A 34 4.82 3.58 -2.88
N LEU A 35 4.59 4.23 -1.74
CA LEU A 35 3.23 4.45 -1.21
C LEU A 35 2.34 5.17 -2.24
N LYS A 36 2.82 6.27 -2.83
CA LYS A 36 2.01 7.02 -3.80
C LYS A 36 1.74 6.23 -5.09
N LEU A 37 2.69 5.43 -5.54
CA LEU A 37 2.48 4.54 -6.69
C LEU A 37 1.48 3.42 -6.36
N GLY A 38 1.55 2.85 -5.16
CA GLY A 38 0.55 1.91 -4.67
C GLY A 38 -0.85 2.52 -4.65
N LEU A 39 -0.99 3.77 -4.20
CA LEU A 39 -2.25 4.50 -4.26
C LEU A 39 -2.74 4.78 -5.68
N CYS A 40 -1.83 4.96 -6.64
CA CYS A 40 -2.23 5.08 -8.04
C CYS A 40 -2.82 3.77 -8.57
N TYR A 41 -2.20 2.62 -8.27
CA TYR A 41 -2.76 1.32 -8.63
C TYR A 41 -4.05 0.99 -7.85
N TYR A 42 -4.17 1.44 -6.60
CA TYR A 42 -5.36 1.23 -5.81
C TYR A 42 -6.56 2.01 -6.36
N ASN A 43 -6.35 3.28 -6.74
CA ASN A 43 -7.41 4.19 -7.17
C ASN A 43 -7.57 4.33 -8.70
N GLY A 44 -6.75 3.65 -9.49
CA GLY A 44 -6.72 3.80 -10.95
C GLY A 44 -6.21 5.17 -11.44
N GLN A 45 -5.32 5.82 -10.70
CA GLN A 45 -4.86 7.17 -11.03
C GLN A 45 -3.70 7.13 -12.02
N GLY A 46 -4.02 7.21 -13.31
CA GLY A 46 -3.00 7.24 -14.36
C GLY A 46 -2.44 5.88 -14.76
N VAL A 47 -3.02 4.82 -14.20
CA VAL A 47 -2.83 3.39 -14.51
C VAL A 47 -4.18 2.69 -14.30
N GLU A 48 -4.38 1.54 -14.92
CA GLU A 48 -5.54 0.70 -14.62
C GLU A 48 -5.49 0.25 -13.15
N PRO A 49 -6.63 0.24 -12.42
CA PRO A 49 -6.69 -0.27 -11.06
C PRO A 49 -6.15 -1.70 -10.98
N ASN A 50 -5.21 -1.94 -10.07
CA ASN A 50 -4.65 -3.26 -9.81
C ASN A 50 -4.34 -3.39 -8.31
N PRO A 51 -5.27 -3.96 -7.52
CA PRO A 51 -5.08 -4.12 -6.08
C PRO A 51 -3.85 -4.96 -5.69
N ALA A 52 -3.52 -5.99 -6.48
CA ALA A 52 -2.35 -6.84 -6.20
C ALA A 52 -1.04 -6.06 -6.37
N GLU A 53 -0.95 -5.23 -7.42
CA GLU A 53 0.21 -4.37 -7.63
C GLU A 53 0.27 -3.25 -6.58
N ALA A 54 -0.89 -2.70 -6.17
CA ALA A 54 -0.96 -1.74 -5.06
C ALA A 54 -0.37 -2.32 -3.76
N VAL A 55 -0.79 -3.52 -3.38
CA VAL A 55 -0.24 -4.25 -2.22
C VAL A 55 1.26 -4.45 -2.34
N ARG A 56 1.76 -4.81 -3.54
CA ARG A 56 3.20 -4.98 -3.75
C ARG A 56 3.97 -3.71 -3.38
N TRP A 57 3.49 -2.55 -3.82
CA TRP A 57 4.11 -1.26 -3.53
C TRP A 57 3.94 -0.83 -2.07
N PHE A 58 2.78 -1.06 -1.47
CA PHE A 58 2.55 -0.81 -0.04
C PHE A 58 3.49 -1.66 0.82
N ARG A 59 3.67 -2.94 0.50
CA ARG A 59 4.60 -3.81 1.22
C ARG A 59 6.04 -3.31 1.16
N LEU A 60 6.50 -2.82 0.01
CA LEU A 60 7.84 -2.23 -0.12
C LEU A 60 8.01 -0.96 0.74
N ALA A 61 6.99 -0.12 0.81
CA ALA A 61 7.02 1.08 1.67
C ALA A 61 6.90 0.72 3.16
N ALA A 62 6.09 -0.28 3.50
CA ALA A 62 5.90 -0.80 4.87
C ALA A 62 7.19 -1.40 5.45
N LYS A 63 7.98 -2.12 4.63
CA LYS A 63 9.33 -2.60 4.99
C LYS A 63 10.28 -1.49 5.42
N GLN A 64 10.04 -0.27 4.94
CA GLN A 64 10.78 0.94 5.30
C GLN A 64 10.12 1.71 6.44
N LYS A 65 9.23 1.06 7.21
CA LYS A 65 8.52 1.58 8.37
C LYS A 65 7.59 2.76 8.04
N ASN A 66 7.10 2.85 6.81
CA ASN A 66 6.10 3.86 6.45
C ASN A 66 4.73 3.50 7.05
N ALA A 67 4.29 4.25 8.06
CA ALA A 67 3.06 3.97 8.81
C ALA A 67 1.78 4.04 7.95
N GLU A 68 1.73 4.93 6.95
CA GLU A 68 0.58 5.04 6.04
C GLU A 68 0.51 3.80 5.13
N ALA A 69 1.66 3.29 4.67
CA ALA A 69 1.71 2.04 3.90
C ALA A 69 1.34 0.81 4.73
N GLU A 70 1.78 0.74 5.99
CA GLU A 70 1.35 -0.31 6.92
C GLU A 70 -0.17 -0.27 7.16
N PHE A 71 -0.76 0.92 7.27
CA PHE A 71 -2.23 1.06 7.34
C PHE A 71 -2.92 0.50 6.09
N TYR A 72 -2.42 0.81 4.88
CA TYR A 72 -2.99 0.27 3.64
C TYR A 72 -2.78 -1.25 3.51
N MET A 73 -1.71 -1.82 4.07
CA MET A 73 -1.55 -3.27 4.18
C MET A 73 -2.63 -3.88 5.08
N GLY A 74 -2.88 -3.30 6.25
CA GLY A 74 -3.95 -3.75 7.15
C GLY A 74 -5.32 -3.70 6.47
N ARG A 75 -5.59 -2.62 5.72
CA ARG A 75 -6.83 -2.48 4.96
C ARG A 75 -6.97 -3.55 3.87
N ALA A 76 -5.91 -3.83 3.12
CA ALA A 76 -5.93 -4.84 2.06
C ALA A 76 -6.21 -6.25 2.60
N TYR A 77 -5.63 -6.60 3.76
CA TYR A 77 -5.91 -7.89 4.42
C TYR A 77 -7.30 -7.96 5.04
N ASN A 78 -7.84 -6.85 5.55
CA ASN A 78 -9.22 -6.81 6.07
C ASN A 78 -10.27 -6.96 4.95
N THR A 79 -10.04 -6.33 3.80
CA THR A 79 -10.98 -6.38 2.66
C THR A 79 -10.76 -7.54 1.71
N GLY A 80 -9.56 -8.16 1.71
CA GLY A 80 -9.16 -9.13 0.70
C GLY A 80 -8.83 -8.51 -0.66
N GLU A 81 -8.52 -7.22 -0.71
CA GLU A 81 -8.19 -6.52 -1.95
C GLU A 81 -6.72 -6.75 -2.33
N GLY A 82 -6.49 -7.53 -3.38
CA GLY A 82 -5.13 -7.82 -3.88
C GLY A 82 -4.35 -8.85 -3.05
N VAL A 83 -4.92 -9.31 -1.94
CA VAL A 83 -4.43 -10.40 -1.09
C VAL A 83 -5.61 -11.24 -0.60
N LYS A 84 -5.34 -12.46 -0.14
CA LYS A 84 -6.37 -13.24 0.57
C LYS A 84 -6.71 -12.52 1.87
N LYS A 85 -8.01 -12.37 2.15
CA LYS A 85 -8.51 -11.80 3.41
C LYS A 85 -7.97 -12.59 4.60
N ASP A 86 -7.49 -11.87 5.62
CA ASP A 86 -6.90 -12.43 6.84
C ASP A 86 -6.97 -11.35 7.95
N ASP A 87 -7.84 -11.57 8.94
CA ASP A 87 -8.16 -10.55 9.95
C ASP A 87 -7.06 -10.46 11.02
N GLU A 88 -6.38 -11.57 11.32
CA GLU A 88 -5.21 -11.63 12.20
C GLU A 88 -4.04 -10.82 11.62
N VAL A 89 -3.73 -11.01 10.33
CA VAL A 89 -2.70 -10.23 9.62
C VAL A 89 -3.13 -8.77 9.46
N ALA A 90 -4.41 -8.49 9.21
CA ALA A 90 -4.92 -7.12 9.16
C ALA A 90 -4.73 -6.39 10.50
N TYR A 91 -5.11 -7.03 11.59
CA TYR A 91 -4.91 -6.53 12.95
C TYR A 91 -3.44 -6.22 13.22
N ALA A 92 -2.55 -7.14 12.85
CA ALA A 92 -1.11 -7.00 13.01
C ALA A 92 -0.57 -5.75 12.31
N TRP A 93 -0.97 -5.51 11.05
CA TRP A 93 -0.57 -4.31 10.30
C TRP A 93 -1.15 -3.02 10.89
N PHE A 94 -2.42 -3.03 11.31
CA PHE A 94 -3.03 -1.86 11.94
C PHE A 94 -2.35 -1.51 13.27
N GLU A 95 -1.98 -2.51 14.07
CA GLU A 95 -1.25 -2.29 15.31
C GLU A 95 0.11 -1.65 15.07
N ARG A 96 0.88 -2.14 14.10
CA ARG A 96 2.18 -1.54 13.76
C ARG A 96 2.08 -0.09 13.32
N ALA A 97 1.06 0.25 12.54
CA ALA A 97 0.82 1.61 12.10
C ALA A 97 0.35 2.50 13.27
N ALA A 98 -0.50 1.97 14.15
CA ALA A 98 -0.98 2.65 15.36
C ALA A 98 0.16 2.97 16.32
N GLN A 99 1.09 2.03 16.55
CA GLN A 99 2.30 2.23 17.37
C GLN A 99 3.19 3.37 16.84
N LYS A 100 3.12 3.67 15.54
CA LYS A 100 3.82 4.80 14.90
C LYS A 100 3.00 6.10 14.87
N GLY A 101 1.87 6.13 15.57
CA GLY A 101 1.00 7.31 15.67
C GLY A 101 -0.02 7.45 14.53
N HIS A 102 -0.23 6.43 13.69
CA HIS A 102 -1.24 6.50 12.63
C HIS A 102 -2.65 6.37 13.22
N ARG A 103 -3.32 7.51 13.43
CA ARG A 103 -4.61 7.58 14.13
C ARG A 103 -5.68 6.67 13.53
N GLN A 104 -5.86 6.69 12.20
CA GLN A 104 -6.86 5.83 11.56
C GLN A 104 -6.54 4.34 11.73
N ALA A 105 -5.26 3.97 11.85
CA ALA A 105 -4.92 2.57 12.08
C ALA A 105 -5.32 2.13 13.48
N ALA A 106 -5.17 3.00 14.49
CA ALA A 106 -5.65 2.74 15.85
C ALA A 106 -7.18 2.59 15.90
N GLU A 107 -7.91 3.42 15.15
CA GLU A 107 -9.37 3.32 15.02
C GLU A 107 -9.77 1.97 14.39
N TRP A 108 -9.19 1.62 13.23
CA TRP A 108 -9.49 0.37 12.55
C TRP A 108 -9.06 -0.88 13.34
N ARG A 109 -7.92 -0.84 14.03
CA ARG A 109 -7.51 -1.88 14.99
C ARG A 109 -8.58 -2.10 16.05
N SER A 110 -9.10 -1.01 16.61
CA SER A 110 -10.09 -1.07 17.71
C SER A 110 -11.44 -1.58 17.23
N ILE A 111 -11.84 -1.25 15.99
CA ILE A 111 -13.05 -1.78 15.36
C ILE A 111 -12.89 -3.29 15.15
N LEU A 112 -11.79 -3.71 14.52
CA LEU A 112 -11.55 -5.12 14.23
C LEU A 112 -11.46 -5.97 15.51
N ALA A 113 -10.87 -5.42 16.59
CA ALA A 113 -10.80 -6.07 17.90
C ALA A 113 -12.17 -6.43 18.50
N GLN A 114 -13.24 -5.74 18.12
CA GLN A 114 -14.59 -6.02 18.64
C GLN A 114 -15.21 -7.28 18.01
N GLU A 115 -14.72 -7.67 16.84
CA GLU A 115 -15.25 -8.81 16.07
C GLU A 115 -14.39 -10.07 16.24
N MET A 116 -13.17 -9.94 16.76
CA MET A 116 -12.20 -11.02 16.94
C MET A 116 -12.28 -11.67 18.33
N THR A 117 -11.86 -12.94 18.42
CA THR A 117 -11.67 -13.60 19.72
C THR A 117 -10.37 -13.14 20.40
N PRO A 118 -10.24 -13.29 21.73
CA PRO A 118 -8.99 -13.00 22.44
C PRO A 118 -7.77 -13.75 21.88
N GLU A 119 -7.97 -14.99 21.42
CA GLU A 119 -6.92 -15.82 20.82
C GLU A 119 -6.45 -15.21 19.49
N GLN A 120 -7.38 -14.81 18.62
CA GLN A 120 -7.06 -14.16 17.34
C GLN A 120 -6.36 -12.81 17.55
N ILE A 121 -6.75 -12.05 18.58
CA ILE A 121 -6.07 -10.80 18.94
C ILE A 121 -4.63 -11.09 19.40
N SER A 122 -4.43 -12.13 20.22
CA SER A 122 -3.09 -12.55 20.66
C SER A 122 -2.21 -12.96 19.48
N GLU A 123 -2.77 -13.69 18.53
CA GLU A 123 -2.07 -14.08 17.30
C GLU A 123 -1.71 -12.87 16.43
N GLY A 124 -2.67 -11.97 16.19
CA GLY A 124 -2.43 -10.71 15.47
C GLY A 124 -1.36 -9.85 16.13
N LEU A 125 -1.32 -9.79 17.46
CA LEU A 125 -0.27 -9.09 18.20
C LEU A 125 1.10 -9.76 18.02
N ALA A 126 1.18 -11.09 18.04
CA ALA A 126 2.42 -11.82 17.77
C ALA A 126 2.93 -11.53 16.34
N LEU A 127 2.04 -11.67 15.35
CA LEU A 127 2.31 -11.37 13.94
C LEU A 127 2.80 -9.94 13.73
N SER A 128 2.31 -8.96 14.51
CA SER A 128 2.72 -7.55 14.40
C SER A 128 4.23 -7.35 14.60
N THR A 129 4.90 -8.28 15.30
CA THR A 129 6.34 -8.27 15.53
C THR A 129 7.14 -8.99 14.44
N GLU A 130 6.51 -9.92 13.72
CA GLU A 130 7.14 -10.80 12.74
C GLU A 130 7.06 -10.26 11.31
N ILE A 131 5.96 -9.59 10.96
CA ILE A 131 5.73 -9.08 9.60
C ILE A 131 6.62 -7.86 9.28
N ALA A 132 7.15 -7.82 8.05
CA ALA A 132 8.04 -6.78 7.53
C ALA A 132 7.61 -6.28 6.14
#